data_AF-A0A1L3LT80-F1
#
_entry.id   AF-A0A1L3LT80-F1
#
_cell.length_a   1.000
_cell.length_b   1.000
_cell.length_c   1.000
_cell.angle_alpha   90.00
_cell.angle_beta   90.00
_cell.angle_gamma   90.00
#
_symmetry.space_group_name_H-M   'P 1'
#
loop_
_entity.id
_entity.type
_entity.pdbx_description
1 polymer ?
#
loop_
_entity_poly.entity_id
_entity_poly.type
_entity_poly.pdbx_seq_one_letter_code
_entity_poly.pdbx_strand_id
1 'polypeptide(L)'
;MRIIVHKNKCQGHARCWAQAPDIFNLDDEGYILPGDIEVAERDELLASRGARSCPERALEIDATADALLTRLLFNQACGGVK
;
A
#
# COMPACT_ATOMS: atom_id res chain seq x y z
N MET A 1 -2.25 -0.98 -7.68
CA MET A 1 -2.86 -0.78 -6.34
C MET A 1 -2.81 0.70 -5.95
N ARG A 2 -3.74 1.20 -5.14
CA ARG A 2 -3.70 2.56 -4.56
C ARG A 2 -3.62 2.53 -3.03
N ILE A 3 -2.90 3.46 -2.42
CA ILE A 3 -2.94 3.71 -0.98
C ILE A 3 -3.73 4.98 -0.72
N ILE A 4 -4.83 4.86 0.04
CA ILE A 4 -5.65 6.00 0.46
C ILE A 4 -5.08 6.55 1.77
N VAL A 5 -4.83 7.86 1.81
CA VAL A 5 -4.16 8.51 2.95
C VAL A 5 -5.17 9.25 3.84
N HIS A 6 -5.37 8.72 5.05
CA HIS A 6 -6.18 9.34 6.10
C HIS A 6 -5.31 10.23 6.99
N LYS A 7 -4.96 11.43 6.51
CA LYS A 7 -4.02 12.35 7.20
C LYS A 7 -4.45 12.66 8.64
N ASN A 8 -5.74 12.77 8.92
CA ASN A 8 -6.30 13.01 10.25
C ASN A 8 -6.00 11.90 11.28
N LYS A 9 -5.65 10.69 10.83
CA LYS A 9 -5.23 9.58 11.70
C LYS A 9 -3.72 9.52 11.89
N CYS A 10 -2.93 10.23 11.09
CA CYS A 10 -1.47 10.15 11.17
C CYS A 10 -0.96 10.83 12.45
N GLN A 11 -0.07 10.15 13.17
CA GLN A 11 0.55 10.62 14.42
C GLN A 11 2.08 10.68 14.34
N GLY A 12 2.66 10.82 13.14
CA GLY A 12 4.11 11.05 12.99
C GLY A 12 5.04 9.87 13.29
N HIS A 13 4.55 8.62 13.31
CA HIS A 13 5.37 7.45 13.64
C HIS A 13 6.46 7.10 12.60
N ALA A 14 6.39 7.65 11.39
CA ALA A 14 7.32 7.41 10.27
C ALA A 14 7.58 5.93 9.86
N ARG A 15 6.78 4.97 10.36
CA ARG A 15 6.97 3.53 10.08
C ARG A 15 6.73 3.16 8.61
N CYS A 16 5.79 3.83 7.95
CA CYS A 16 5.53 3.63 6.53
C CYS A 16 6.75 4.00 5.68
N TRP A 17 7.32 5.18 5.92
CA TRP A 17 8.55 5.64 5.28
C TRP A 17 9.73 4.70 5.57
N ALA A 18 9.91 4.27 6.82
CA ALA A 18 11.00 3.35 7.17
C ALA A 18 10.92 2.01 6.42
N GLN A 19 9.71 1.55 6.07
CA GLN A 19 9.49 0.32 5.32
C GLN A 19 9.61 0.48 3.80
N ALA A 20 9.24 1.64 3.27
CA ALA A 20 9.25 1.93 1.85
C ALA A 20 9.47 3.44 1.61
N PRO A 21 10.72 3.92 1.75
CA PRO A 21 11.04 5.35 1.69
C PRO A 21 10.82 5.93 0.28
N ASP A 22 10.88 5.09 -0.75
CA ASP A 22 10.65 5.50 -2.14
C ASP A 22 9.15 5.65 -2.48
N ILE A 23 8.25 5.26 -1.57
CA ILE A 23 6.79 5.25 -1.79
C ILE A 23 6.09 6.28 -0.91
N PHE A 24 6.44 6.32 0.38
CA PHE A 24 5.78 7.18 1.35
C PHE A 24 6.62 8.41 1.59
N ASN A 25 6.14 9.59 1.18
CA ASN A 25 6.82 10.85 1.48
C ASN A 25 6.27 11.46 2.77
N LEU A 26 7.18 11.91 3.64
CA LEU A 26 6.84 12.60 4.88
C LEU A 26 7.21 14.08 4.78
N ASP A 27 6.56 14.92 5.59
CA ASP A 27 7.06 16.26 5.88
C ASP A 27 8.18 16.23 6.93
N ASP A 28 8.72 17.41 7.24
CA ASP A 28 9.84 17.59 8.17
C ASP A 28 9.48 17.19 9.62
N GLU A 29 8.20 17.08 9.95
CA GLU A 29 7.70 16.64 11.26
C GLU A 29 7.39 15.14 11.29
N GLY A 30 7.60 14.41 10.18
CA GLY A 30 7.40 12.97 10.09
C GLY A 30 5.96 12.53 9.81
N TYR A 31 5.08 13.46 9.43
CA TYR A 31 3.71 13.15 9.02
C TYR A 31 3.66 12.78 7.54
N ILE A 32 2.76 11.87 7.19
CA ILE A 32 2.53 11.53 5.78
C ILE A 32 1.96 12.75 5.04
N LEU A 33 2.50 13.01 3.85
CA LEU A 33 1.96 14.04 2.97
C LEU A 33 0.52 13.67 2.53
N PRO A 34 -0.37 14.66 2.34
CA PRO A 34 -1.72 14.41 1.88
C PRO A 34 -1.73 13.96 0.41
N GLY A 35 -2.76 13.19 0.04
CA GLY A 35 -2.97 12.70 -1.31
C GLY A 35 -2.76 11.19 -1.40
N ASP A 36 -3.63 10.54 -2.18
CA ASP A 36 -3.54 9.10 -2.40
C ASP A 36 -2.32 8.76 -3.25
N ILE A 37 -1.75 7.58 -3.01
CA ILE A 37 -0.53 7.12 -3.65
C ILE A 37 -0.87 6.01 -4.64
N GLU A 38 -0.69 6.29 -5.93
CA GLU A 38 -0.70 5.26 -6.96
C GLU A 38 0.60 4.45 -6.90
N VAL A 39 0.48 3.14 -6.77
CA VAL A 39 1.63 2.25 -6.57
C VAL A 39 1.86 1.42 -7.83
N ALA A 40 3.10 1.46 -8.33
CA ALA A 40 3.55 0.62 -9.42
C ALA A 40 3.49 -0.87 -9.04
N GLU A 41 3.20 -1.74 -10.00
CA GLU A 41 2.99 -3.18 -9.73
C GLU A 41 4.17 -3.84 -8.98
N ARG A 42 5.40 -3.49 -9.35
CA ARG A 42 6.64 -4.00 -8.72
C ARG A 42 6.78 -3.60 -7.24
N ASP A 43 6.13 -2.52 -6.82
CA ASP A 43 6.27 -1.90 -5.51
C ASP A 43 5.07 -2.23 -4.58
N GLU A 44 4.07 -2.97 -5.08
CA GLU A 44 2.86 -3.29 -4.32
C GLU A 44 3.14 -4.02 -3.01
N LEU A 45 4.12 -4.93 -2.99
CA LEU A 45 4.47 -5.65 -1.76
C LEU A 45 5.07 -4.71 -0.71
N LEU A 46 5.95 -3.79 -1.12
CA LEU A 46 6.58 -2.81 -0.24
C LEU A 46 5.55 -1.80 0.27
N ALA A 47 4.71 -1.26 -0.61
CA ALA A 47 3.61 -0.38 -0.23
C ALA A 47 2.64 -1.05 0.73
N SER A 48 2.27 -2.32 0.50
CA SER A 48 1.40 -3.07 1.41
C SER A 48 2.02 -3.25 2.79
N ARG A 49 3.32 -3.58 2.87
CA ARG A 49 4.06 -3.69 4.14
C ARG A 49 4.16 -2.34 4.85
N GLY A 50 4.46 -1.26 4.12
CA GLY A 50 4.54 0.09 4.69
C GLY A 50 3.19 0.57 5.21
N ALA A 51 2.11 0.40 4.45
CA ALA A 51 0.76 0.74 4.89
C ALA A 51 0.35 -0.02 6.17
N ARG A 52 0.57 -1.35 6.19
CA ARG A 52 0.27 -2.20 7.35
C ARG A 52 1.14 -1.96 8.57
N SER A 53 2.28 -1.29 8.39
CA SER A 53 3.16 -0.93 9.51
C SER A 53 2.59 0.20 10.38
N CYS A 54 1.63 0.98 9.86
CA CYS A 54 1.05 2.12 10.56
C CYS A 54 0.18 1.66 11.74
N PRO A 55 0.51 2.02 13.00
CA PRO A 55 -0.27 1.62 14.17
C PRO A 55 -1.67 2.26 14.18
N GLU A 56 -1.77 3.48 13.63
CA GLU A 56 -3.01 4.27 13.58
C GLU A 56 -3.94 3.89 12.41
N ARG A 57 -3.50 2.98 11.52
CA ARG A 57 -4.23 2.61 10.30
C ARG A 57 -4.59 3.84 9.46
N ALA A 58 -3.65 4.79 9.35
CA ALA A 58 -3.79 6.00 8.56
C ALA A 58 -3.66 5.73 7.04
N LEU A 59 -3.24 4.52 6.64
CA LEU A 59 -3.00 4.13 5.26
C LEU A 59 -3.90 2.94 4.92
N GLU A 60 -4.84 3.15 4.01
CA GLU A 60 -5.77 2.13 3.54
C GLU A 60 -5.32 1.61 2.17
N ILE A 61 -5.40 0.30 1.98
CA ILE A 61 -5.01 -0.34 0.72
C ILE A 61 -6.26 -0.55 -0.11
N ASP A 62 -6.35 0.18 -1.23
CA ASP A 62 -7.36 -0.02 -2.25
C ASP A 62 -6.78 -0.92 -3.35
N ALA A 63 -7.04 -2.21 -3.21
CA ALA A 63 -6.76 -3.20 -4.24
C ALA A 63 -7.94 -3.23 -5.21
N THR A 64 -7.91 -2.38 -6.23
CA THR A 64 -8.92 -2.37 -7.29
C THR A 64 -9.19 -3.79 -7.79
N ALA A 65 -10.48 -4.14 -7.93
CA ALA A 65 -10.97 -5.49 -8.22
C ALA A 65 -10.28 -6.14 -9.44
N ASP A 66 -9.83 -5.35 -10.40
CA ASP A 66 -9.11 -5.80 -11.61
C ASP A 66 -7.84 -6.62 -11.28
N ALA A 67 -7.00 -6.13 -10.35
CA ALA A 67 -5.77 -6.82 -9.96
C ALA A 67 -6.01 -8.12 -9.18
N LEU A 68 -7.11 -8.18 -8.41
CA LEU A 68 -7.55 -9.40 -7.73
C LEU A 68 -8.11 -10.42 -8.73
N LEU A 69 -8.87 -9.97 -9.74
CA LEU A 69 -9.40 -10.81 -10.80
C LEU A 69 -8.28 -11.40 -11.67
N THR A 70 -7.25 -10.62 -12.05
CA THR A 70 -6.10 -11.16 -12.80
C THR A 70 -5.38 -12.26 -12.01
N ARG A 71 -5.17 -12.06 -10.70
CA ARG A 71 -4.54 -13.07 -9.82
C ARG A 71 -5.41 -14.32 -9.64
N LEU A 72 -6.73 -14.17 -9.51
CA LEU A 72 -7.68 -15.28 -9.42
C LEU A 72 -7.79 -16.06 -10.74
N LEU A 73 -7.71 -15.39 -11.89
CA LEU A 73 -7.74 -16.04 -13.21
C LEU A 73 -6.44 -16.80 -13.49
N PHE A 74 -5.27 -16.26 -13.12
CA PHE A 74 -3.99 -16.99 -13.24
C PHE A 74 -3.94 -18.24 -12.36
N ASN A 75 -4.47 -18.19 -11.13
CA ASN A 75 -4.49 -19.35 -10.24
C ASN A 75 -5.43 -20.47 -10.73
N GLN A 76 -6.47 -20.13 -11.50
CA GLN A 76 -7.36 -21.11 -12.13
C GLN A 76 -6.73 -21.83 -13.33
N ALA A 77 -5.78 -21.19 -14.04
CA ALA A 77 -5.07 -21.82 -15.17
C ALA A 77 -4.03 -22.88 -14.73
N CYS A 78 -3.49 -22.79 -13.51
CA CYS A 78 -2.51 -23.75 -12.98
C CYS A 78 -3.14 -24.89 -12.16
N GLY A 79 -4.45 -24.85 -11.86
CA GLY A 79 -5.15 -25.92 -11.13
C GLY A 79 -5.55 -27.13 -11.98
N GLY A 80 -5.13 -27.18 -13.24
CA GLY A 80 -5.43 -28.25 -14.19
C GLY A 80 -4.21 -29.09 -14.55
N VAL A 81 -3.58 -29.75 -13.59
CA VAL A 81 -2.76 -30.94 -13.86
C VAL A 81 -3.38 -32.11 -13.11
N LYS A 82 -3.69 -33.13 -13.91
CA LYS A 82 -4.38 -34.39 -13.59
C LYS A 82 -3.83 -35.11 -12.37
#